data_AF-A0A522ZM02-F1
#
_entry.id   AF-A0A522ZM02-F1
#
_cell.length_a   1.000
_cell.length_b   1.000
_cell.length_c   1.000
_cell.angle_alpha   90.00
_cell.angle_beta   90.00
_cell.angle_gamma   90.00
#
_symmetry.space_group_name_H-M   'P 1'
#
loop_
_entity.id
_entity.type
_entity.pdbx_description
1 polymer ?
#
loop_
_entity_poly.entity_id
_entity_poly.type
_entity_poly.pdbx_seq_one_letter_code
_entity_poly.pdbx_strand_id
1 'polypeptide(L)'
;MKGAALALSLGLATVVLSACGDSAHSQTVTPPGATTQANQTLGFANGMPTLFTYTQSYDCVDEPNLDLDFNTVMAQSDPAEFQTPICQAATQSSIDPTGASSANTAVLYVLVPMFSVDSDTNPADAIACDPKAGFRSGTLCGTALGQTLVKLFGAIPEAFKEKPSVYTDCPNPGSPAGTCTMHASTVDLGKVLVALGKLPAPATNVFLPTPNHSHVIDGSLAVTKPIWWEVKPVLILNQADWPTQDGSSGITSVAMLQAAEAAGNRAIEVPSNFYLFFGSQMAGMSMGTN
;
A
#
# COMPACT_ATOMS: atom_id res chain seq x y z
N MET A 1 -21.06 -3.74 77.54
CA MET A 1 -22.09 -3.02 76.76
C MET A 1 -22.60 -3.97 75.70
N LYS A 2 -23.91 -4.19 75.69
CA LYS A 2 -24.63 -5.14 74.84
C LYS A 2 -25.01 -4.47 73.52
N GLY A 3 -25.08 -5.29 72.47
CA GLY A 3 -25.96 -5.10 71.30
C GLY A 3 -25.31 -4.38 70.12
N ALA A 4 -25.65 -4.69 68.87
CA ALA A 4 -26.44 -5.77 68.29
C ALA A 4 -26.16 -5.72 66.78
N ALA A 5 -25.93 -6.87 66.17
CA ALA A 5 -26.00 -7.01 64.72
C ALA A 5 -27.48 -6.85 64.30
N LEU A 6 -27.74 -5.98 63.33
CA LEU A 6 -29.04 -5.91 62.67
C LEU A 6 -28.84 -6.24 61.19
N ALA A 7 -29.20 -7.48 60.86
CA ALA A 7 -29.48 -7.90 59.50
C ALA A 7 -30.76 -7.19 59.02
N LEU A 8 -30.73 -6.62 57.82
CA LEU A 8 -31.92 -6.22 57.10
C LEU A 8 -31.94 -6.93 55.76
N SER A 9 -32.79 -7.94 55.69
CA SER A 9 -33.25 -8.63 54.49
C SER A 9 -34.59 -8.04 54.07
N LEU A 10 -34.77 -7.82 52.75
CA LEU A 10 -35.96 -8.04 51.90
C LEU A 10 -36.12 -6.92 50.87
N GLY A 11 -36.36 -7.34 49.62
CA GLY A 11 -36.93 -6.47 48.59
C GLY A 11 -36.49 -6.80 47.16
N LEU A 12 -36.65 -8.05 46.72
CA LEU A 12 -36.66 -8.35 45.29
C LEU A 12 -37.90 -7.66 44.68
N ALA A 13 -37.68 -6.61 43.89
CA ALA A 13 -38.69 -6.07 42.98
C ALA A 13 -38.43 -6.65 41.59
N THR A 14 -39.18 -7.69 41.26
CA THR A 14 -39.24 -8.28 39.92
C THR A 14 -39.98 -7.31 39.00
N VAL A 15 -39.24 -6.54 38.21
CA VAL A 15 -39.80 -5.80 37.08
C VAL A 15 -39.82 -6.72 35.88
N VAL A 16 -41.00 -7.26 35.57
CA VAL A 16 -41.28 -7.93 34.30
C VAL A 16 -41.48 -6.84 33.25
N LEU A 17 -40.44 -6.51 32.49
CA LEU A 17 -40.61 -5.89 31.18
C LEU A 17 -40.63 -7.00 30.13
N SER A 18 -41.83 -7.42 29.75
CA SER A 18 -42.07 -8.03 28.45
C SER A 18 -41.97 -6.93 27.40
N ALA A 19 -40.86 -6.87 26.68
CA ALA A 19 -40.76 -6.18 25.41
C ALA A 19 -40.34 -7.20 24.36
N CYS A 20 -41.16 -7.31 23.32
CA CYS A 20 -41.06 -8.24 22.22
C CYS A 20 -39.64 -8.29 21.66
N GLY A 21 -39.11 -9.51 21.54
CA GLY A 21 -37.90 -9.77 20.79
C GLY A 21 -38.17 -9.58 19.31
N ASP A 22 -37.91 -8.37 18.82
CA ASP A 22 -37.46 -8.24 17.45
C ASP A 22 -35.98 -8.58 17.44
N SER A 23 -35.69 -9.80 16.99
CA SER A 23 -34.38 -10.15 16.46
C SER A 23 -34.17 -9.30 15.21
N ALA A 24 -33.80 -8.04 15.42
CA ALA A 24 -33.13 -7.27 14.40
C ALA A 24 -31.81 -8.00 14.17
N HIS A 25 -31.78 -8.85 13.14
CA HIS A 25 -30.55 -9.13 12.43
C HIS A 25 -29.85 -7.79 12.26
N SER A 26 -28.76 -7.61 13.00
CA SER A 26 -27.74 -6.65 12.65
C SER A 26 -27.34 -7.06 11.24
N GLN A 27 -27.99 -6.42 10.27
CA GLN A 27 -27.48 -6.40 8.92
C GLN A 27 -26.11 -5.78 9.10
N THR A 28 -25.09 -6.63 8.99
CA THR A 28 -23.78 -6.22 8.53
C THR A 28 -24.05 -5.37 7.31
N VAL A 29 -24.12 -4.05 7.51
CA VAL A 29 -23.95 -3.10 6.43
C VAL A 29 -22.48 -3.27 6.08
N THR A 30 -22.21 -4.24 5.20
CA THR A 30 -21.04 -4.18 4.35
C THR A 30 -21.14 -2.80 3.72
N PRO A 31 -20.20 -1.87 3.99
CA PRO A 31 -20.14 -0.67 3.17
C PRO A 31 -20.11 -1.18 1.73
N PRO A 32 -20.98 -0.70 0.83
CA PRO A 32 -20.94 -1.15 -0.55
C PRO A 32 -19.50 -0.95 -1.00
N GLY A 33 -18.81 -2.05 -1.31
CA GLY A 33 -17.47 -2.02 -1.86
C GLY A 33 -17.57 -1.08 -3.05
N ALA A 34 -17.00 0.12 -2.91
CA ALA A 34 -17.17 1.16 -3.90
C ALA A 34 -16.66 0.58 -5.21
N THR A 35 -17.55 0.33 -6.16
CA THR A 35 -17.17 -0.22 -7.46
C THR A 35 -16.32 0.83 -8.14
N THR A 36 -15.01 0.65 -8.12
CA THR A 36 -14.05 1.56 -8.73
C THR A 36 -14.21 1.55 -10.24
N GLN A 37 -14.16 2.71 -10.86
CA GLN A 37 -14.07 2.83 -12.33
C GLN A 37 -12.65 2.47 -12.80
N ALA A 38 -12.46 2.33 -14.12
CA ALA A 38 -11.20 1.88 -14.71
C ALA A 38 -9.98 2.76 -14.34
N ASN A 39 -10.18 4.04 -14.04
CA ASN A 39 -9.14 5.00 -13.60
C ASN A 39 -9.25 5.34 -12.11
N GLN A 40 -9.77 4.41 -11.31
CA GLN A 40 -9.94 4.62 -9.87
C GLN A 40 -9.33 3.49 -9.06
N THR A 41 -8.89 3.83 -7.86
CA THR A 41 -8.54 2.88 -6.80
C THR A 41 -8.99 3.44 -5.46
N LEU A 42 -8.91 2.62 -4.42
CA LEU A 42 -9.19 3.01 -3.04
C LEU A 42 -7.90 3.28 -2.27
N GLY A 43 -8.07 3.89 -1.12
CA GLY A 43 -7.04 4.12 -0.13
C GLY A 43 -7.67 4.61 1.17
N PHE A 44 -6.84 5.11 2.08
CA PHE A 44 -7.30 5.62 3.36
C PHE A 44 -6.82 7.04 3.62
N ALA A 45 -7.68 7.82 4.25
CA ALA A 45 -7.35 9.13 4.79
C ALA A 45 -8.05 9.28 6.14
N ASN A 46 -7.27 9.53 7.20
CA ASN A 46 -7.77 9.73 8.56
C ASN A 46 -8.76 8.63 9.05
N GLY A 47 -8.44 7.37 8.79
CA GLY A 47 -9.25 6.23 9.22
C GLY A 47 -10.46 5.92 8.32
N MET A 48 -10.61 6.62 7.20
CA MET A 48 -11.78 6.50 6.32
C MET A 48 -11.36 6.06 4.91
N PRO A 49 -12.13 5.16 4.27
CA PRO A 49 -11.93 4.84 2.86
C PRO A 49 -12.05 6.09 1.99
N THR A 50 -11.12 6.23 1.06
CA THR A 50 -10.97 7.37 0.15
C THR A 50 -10.83 6.83 -1.27
N LEU A 51 -11.50 7.46 -2.22
CA LEU A 51 -11.45 7.14 -3.64
C LEU A 51 -10.41 8.04 -4.32
N PHE A 52 -9.48 7.43 -5.04
CA PHE A 52 -8.53 8.14 -5.89
C PHE A 52 -8.96 8.04 -7.34
N THR A 53 -8.93 9.16 -8.05
CA THR A 53 -9.26 9.23 -9.48
C THR A 53 -8.07 9.76 -10.26
N TYR A 54 -7.48 8.89 -11.07
CA TYR A 54 -6.34 9.20 -11.92
C TYR A 54 -6.78 9.98 -13.15
N THR A 55 -6.02 11.02 -13.48
CA THR A 55 -6.29 11.87 -14.65
C THR A 55 -5.13 11.93 -15.63
N GLN A 56 -3.95 11.46 -15.23
CA GLN A 56 -2.78 11.29 -16.06
C GLN A 56 -2.04 10.01 -15.65
N SER A 57 -1.05 9.62 -16.45
CA SER A 57 -0.13 8.54 -16.09
C SER A 57 0.82 8.98 -14.98
N TYR A 58 1.51 8.00 -14.43
CA TYR A 58 2.63 8.18 -13.52
C TYR A 58 3.87 8.80 -14.19
N ASP A 59 4.82 9.22 -13.36
CA ASP A 59 6.16 9.60 -13.77
C ASP A 59 7.22 9.03 -12.80
N CYS A 60 8.41 8.74 -13.31
CA CYS A 60 9.56 8.29 -12.52
C CYS A 60 10.72 9.22 -12.85
N VAL A 61 10.99 10.14 -11.93
CA VAL A 61 11.90 11.27 -12.17
C VAL A 61 13.33 10.75 -12.25
N ASP A 62 13.98 11.11 -13.35
CA ASP A 62 15.36 10.78 -13.64
C ASP A 62 16.18 12.08 -13.75
N GLU A 63 16.96 12.37 -12.71
CA GLU A 63 17.74 13.61 -12.63
C GLU A 63 19.09 13.47 -13.35
N PRO A 64 19.64 14.56 -13.92
CA PRO A 64 20.82 14.53 -14.81
C PRO A 64 22.05 13.75 -14.31
N ASN A 65 22.23 13.65 -12.99
CA ASN A 65 23.39 13.03 -12.34
C ASN A 65 23.06 11.68 -11.67
N LEU A 66 21.92 11.07 -12.01
CA LEU A 66 21.58 9.72 -11.62
C LEU A 66 22.11 8.71 -12.65
N ASP A 67 22.24 7.48 -12.19
CA ASP A 67 22.55 6.29 -12.98
C ASP A 67 21.65 5.19 -12.40
N LEU A 68 20.40 5.14 -12.87
CA LEU A 68 19.35 4.25 -12.37
C LEU A 68 19.47 2.85 -12.95
N ASP A 69 20.15 2.66 -14.09
CA ASP A 69 20.38 1.35 -14.71
C ASP A 69 21.77 0.73 -14.36
N PHE A 70 22.58 1.46 -13.60
CA PHE A 70 23.89 1.07 -13.08
C PHE A 70 24.93 0.76 -14.17
N ASN A 71 24.83 1.40 -15.33
CA ASN A 71 25.74 1.19 -16.45
C ASN A 71 26.98 2.10 -16.43
N THR A 72 27.14 2.94 -15.38
CA THR A 72 28.21 3.92 -15.16
C THR A 72 28.18 5.16 -16.04
N VAL A 73 27.12 5.34 -16.83
CA VAL A 73 26.83 6.55 -17.59
C VAL A 73 25.71 7.29 -16.87
N MET A 74 25.92 8.58 -16.59
CA MET A 74 24.88 9.39 -15.96
C MET A 74 23.77 9.70 -16.96
N ALA A 75 22.53 9.80 -16.48
CA ALA A 75 21.33 10.05 -17.26
C ALA A 75 21.51 11.13 -18.32
N GLN A 76 22.10 12.29 -17.99
CA GLN A 76 22.33 13.39 -18.95
C GLN A 76 23.17 13.02 -20.20
N SER A 77 23.90 11.91 -20.15
CA SER A 77 24.69 11.35 -21.25
C SER A 77 24.21 9.95 -21.66
N ASP A 78 23.13 9.44 -21.05
CA ASP A 78 22.51 8.17 -21.36
C ASP A 78 21.08 8.37 -21.91
N PRO A 79 20.94 8.56 -23.24
CA PRO A 79 19.61 8.67 -23.83
C PRO A 79 18.77 7.39 -23.68
N ALA A 80 19.37 6.22 -23.43
CA ALA A 80 18.60 4.96 -23.32
C ALA A 80 17.82 4.89 -22.00
N GLU A 81 18.41 5.42 -20.92
CA GLU A 81 17.78 5.51 -19.59
C GLU A 81 16.46 6.30 -19.65
N PHE A 82 16.47 7.48 -20.28
CA PHE A 82 15.28 8.32 -20.44
C PHE A 82 14.17 7.71 -21.29
N GLN A 83 14.49 6.83 -22.26
CA GLN A 83 13.47 6.19 -23.09
C GLN A 83 12.73 5.07 -22.37
N THR A 84 13.28 4.59 -21.26
CA THR A 84 12.69 3.50 -20.47
C THR A 84 12.73 3.87 -18.99
N PRO A 85 11.80 4.71 -18.50
CA PRO A 85 11.82 5.20 -17.12
C PRO A 85 11.92 4.07 -16.09
N ILE A 86 12.79 4.25 -15.09
CA ILE A 86 13.02 3.30 -14.00
C ILE A 86 12.43 3.88 -12.71
N CYS A 87 11.36 3.25 -12.24
CA CYS A 87 10.77 3.54 -10.94
C CYS A 87 11.53 2.73 -9.87
N GLN A 88 12.37 3.39 -9.10
CA GLN A 88 13.31 2.78 -8.17
C GLN A 88 12.95 3.15 -6.73
N ALA A 89 12.79 2.12 -5.89
CA ALA A 89 12.73 2.31 -4.45
C ALA A 89 14.15 2.51 -3.88
N ALA A 90 14.24 3.22 -2.76
CA ALA A 90 15.47 3.68 -2.12
C ALA A 90 16.27 4.69 -2.98
N THR A 91 15.58 5.49 -3.79
CA THR A 91 16.13 6.59 -4.57
C THR A 91 15.26 7.81 -4.40
N GLN A 92 15.76 8.88 -3.79
CA GLN A 92 15.00 10.12 -3.61
C GLN A 92 15.25 11.06 -4.78
N SER A 93 14.20 11.53 -5.44
CA SER A 93 14.30 12.68 -6.34
C SER A 93 14.28 13.99 -5.55
N SER A 94 15.08 14.97 -5.98
CA SER A 94 15.10 16.34 -5.46
C SER A 94 13.99 17.22 -6.02
N ILE A 95 13.40 16.82 -7.15
CA ILE A 95 12.32 17.53 -7.83
C ILE A 95 11.13 16.62 -8.12
N ASP A 96 9.94 17.22 -8.23
CA ASP A 96 8.74 16.55 -8.75
C ASP A 96 8.63 16.71 -10.28
N PRO A 97 7.65 16.06 -10.93
CA PRO A 97 7.47 16.14 -12.38
C PRO A 97 7.19 17.55 -12.94
N THR A 98 6.89 18.53 -12.08
CA THR A 98 6.73 19.93 -12.48
C THR A 98 8.05 20.71 -12.44
N GLY A 99 9.12 20.10 -11.93
CA GLY A 99 10.41 20.71 -11.66
C GLY A 99 10.46 21.48 -10.33
N ALA A 100 9.40 21.40 -9.50
CA ALA A 100 9.40 21.98 -8.17
C ALA A 100 10.12 21.06 -7.18
N SER A 101 10.58 21.59 -6.05
CA SER A 101 11.24 20.79 -5.01
C SER A 101 10.31 19.70 -4.48
N SER A 102 10.78 18.45 -4.48
CA SER A 102 10.03 17.28 -3.98
C SER A 102 9.65 17.41 -2.50
N ALA A 103 10.44 18.14 -1.71
CA ALA A 103 10.15 18.43 -0.30
C ALA A 103 8.80 19.15 -0.05
N ASN A 104 8.21 19.77 -1.09
CA ASN A 104 6.91 20.44 -1.01
C ASN A 104 5.77 19.63 -1.64
N THR A 105 6.06 18.44 -2.16
CA THR A 105 5.09 17.59 -2.85
C THR A 105 4.26 16.82 -1.82
N ALA A 106 2.97 16.65 -2.11
CA ALA A 106 2.11 15.83 -1.26
C ALA A 106 2.58 14.36 -1.31
N VAL A 107 2.47 13.65 -0.19
CA VAL A 107 2.95 12.26 -0.09
C VAL A 107 1.78 11.29 -0.16
N LEU A 108 1.93 10.29 -1.01
CA LEU A 108 1.16 9.05 -0.99
C LEU A 108 2.01 7.96 -0.34
N TYR A 109 1.60 7.50 0.83
CA TYR A 109 2.22 6.34 1.47
C TYR A 109 1.65 5.06 0.86
N VAL A 110 2.51 4.26 0.25
CA VAL A 110 2.15 2.98 -0.37
C VAL A 110 2.57 1.87 0.57
N LEU A 111 1.59 1.28 1.27
CA LEU A 111 1.82 0.19 2.20
C LEU A 111 2.07 -1.10 1.42
N VAL A 112 3.21 -1.75 1.65
CA VAL A 112 3.61 -3.00 0.98
C VAL A 112 3.64 -4.13 2.02
N PRO A 113 2.80 -5.18 1.91
CA PRO A 113 2.70 -6.22 2.93
C PRO A 113 3.84 -7.23 2.80
N MET A 114 4.93 -6.98 3.52
CA MET A 114 6.15 -7.79 3.51
C MET A 114 6.12 -8.96 4.52
N PHE A 115 4.93 -9.41 4.92
CA PHE A 115 4.68 -10.59 5.74
C PHE A 115 3.99 -11.68 4.91
N SER A 116 3.92 -12.91 5.42
CA SER A 116 3.17 -14.01 4.81
C SER A 116 2.19 -14.58 5.83
N VAL A 117 0.89 -14.59 5.53
CA VAL A 117 -0.15 -14.98 6.49
C VAL A 117 -0.08 -16.47 6.85
N ASP A 118 0.23 -17.29 5.84
CA ASP A 118 0.22 -18.75 5.86
C ASP A 118 1.62 -19.38 5.81
N SER A 119 2.67 -18.54 5.85
CA SER A 119 4.06 -18.98 5.62
C SER A 119 4.25 -19.73 4.30
N ASP A 120 3.59 -19.25 3.24
CA ASP A 120 3.64 -19.86 1.91
C ASP A 120 5.08 -20.01 1.38
N THR A 121 5.47 -21.25 1.09
CA THR A 121 6.75 -21.59 0.48
C THR A 121 6.63 -22.19 -0.92
N ASN A 122 5.44 -22.21 -1.50
CA ASN A 122 5.20 -22.76 -2.84
C ASN A 122 5.56 -21.73 -3.90
N PRO A 123 6.67 -21.88 -4.65
CA PRO A 123 7.13 -20.84 -5.56
C PRO A 123 6.16 -20.49 -6.69
N ALA A 124 5.21 -21.37 -7.01
CA ALA A 124 4.21 -21.13 -8.05
C ALA A 124 3.13 -20.11 -7.66
N ASP A 125 3.03 -19.75 -6.37
CA ASP A 125 2.02 -18.81 -5.87
C ASP A 125 2.48 -17.35 -5.94
N ALA A 126 3.72 -17.10 -6.38
CA ALA A 126 4.22 -15.75 -6.68
C ALA A 126 3.59 -15.18 -7.96
N ILE A 127 3.56 -13.84 -8.07
CA ILE A 127 3.00 -13.12 -9.23
C ILE A 127 3.52 -13.70 -10.55
N ALA A 128 2.62 -14.15 -11.41
CA ALA A 128 2.94 -14.81 -12.66
C ALA A 128 3.59 -13.85 -13.67
N CYS A 129 4.36 -14.40 -14.61
CA CYS A 129 4.86 -13.66 -15.76
C CYS A 129 3.72 -13.49 -16.79
N ASP A 130 2.81 -12.54 -16.58
CA ASP A 130 1.74 -12.25 -17.53
C ASP A 130 2.27 -11.41 -18.71
N PRO A 131 2.26 -11.93 -19.95
CA PRO A 131 2.68 -11.15 -21.13
C PRO A 131 1.80 -9.91 -21.38
N LYS A 132 0.60 -9.84 -20.80
CA LYS A 132 -0.30 -8.69 -20.90
C LYS A 132 -0.07 -7.64 -19.82
N ALA A 133 0.69 -7.96 -18.77
CA ALA A 133 0.99 -7.01 -17.70
C ALA A 133 1.98 -5.92 -18.11
N GLY A 134 2.62 -6.05 -19.27
CA GLY A 134 3.54 -5.03 -19.80
C GLY A 134 4.85 -4.95 -19.03
N PHE A 135 5.31 -6.06 -18.44
CA PHE A 135 6.56 -6.08 -17.70
C PHE A 135 7.77 -5.76 -18.60
N ARG A 136 8.71 -5.00 -18.05
CA ARG A 136 10.02 -4.78 -18.65
C ARG A 136 10.74 -6.11 -18.88
N SER A 137 11.50 -6.21 -19.98
CA SER A 137 12.38 -7.35 -20.22
C SER A 137 13.34 -7.57 -19.04
N GLY A 138 13.52 -8.83 -18.61
CA GLY A 138 14.36 -9.17 -17.47
C GLY A 138 13.69 -9.03 -16.09
N THR A 139 12.40 -8.70 -16.04
CA THR A 139 11.61 -8.72 -14.78
C THR A 139 11.58 -10.13 -14.18
N LEU A 140 11.92 -10.23 -12.90
CA LEU A 140 11.84 -11.47 -12.13
C LEU A 140 10.39 -11.73 -11.70
N CYS A 141 9.75 -12.73 -12.30
CA CYS A 141 8.35 -13.10 -12.07
C CYS A 141 8.15 -14.63 -12.03
N GLY A 142 6.94 -15.07 -11.71
CA GLY A 142 6.51 -16.48 -11.68
C GLY A 142 7.30 -17.33 -10.69
N THR A 143 7.53 -18.60 -11.03
CA THR A 143 8.24 -19.55 -10.17
C THR A 143 9.63 -19.06 -9.76
N ALA A 144 10.33 -18.36 -10.65
CA ALA A 144 11.67 -17.82 -10.35
C ALA A 144 11.61 -16.72 -9.26
N LEU A 145 10.59 -15.87 -9.32
CA LEU A 145 10.30 -14.91 -8.26
C LEU A 145 10.01 -15.62 -6.94
N GLY A 146 9.09 -16.59 -6.94
CA GLY A 146 8.73 -17.33 -5.72
C GLY A 146 9.93 -18.03 -5.08
N GLN A 147 10.79 -18.68 -5.87
CA GLN A 147 12.02 -19.31 -5.37
C GLN A 147 12.96 -18.29 -4.72
N THR A 148 13.10 -17.12 -5.35
CA THR A 148 13.96 -16.04 -4.84
C THR A 148 13.40 -15.49 -3.53
N LEU A 149 12.09 -15.23 -3.46
CA LEU A 149 11.44 -14.71 -2.26
C LEU A 149 11.55 -15.69 -1.08
N VAL A 150 11.23 -16.97 -1.30
CA VAL A 150 11.38 -18.00 -0.27
C VAL A 150 12.83 -18.09 0.22
N LYS A 151 13.81 -17.99 -0.67
CA LYS A 151 15.23 -17.99 -0.29
C LYS A 151 15.61 -16.76 0.56
N LEU A 152 15.13 -15.57 0.20
CA LEU A 152 15.53 -14.32 0.85
C LEU A 152 14.75 -14.04 2.15
N PHE A 153 13.48 -14.45 2.20
CA PHE A 153 12.53 -14.08 3.26
C PHE A 153 11.96 -15.29 4.00
N GLY A 154 12.23 -16.51 3.56
CA GLY A 154 11.71 -17.75 4.17
C GLY A 154 10.29 -18.12 3.71
N ALA A 155 9.56 -17.18 3.10
CA ALA A 155 8.22 -17.36 2.55
C ALA A 155 7.98 -16.35 1.42
N ILE A 156 6.88 -16.49 0.69
CA ILE A 156 6.38 -15.49 -0.27
C ILE A 156 5.59 -14.44 0.52
N PRO A 157 6.04 -13.16 0.56
CA PRO A 157 5.25 -12.10 1.17
C PRO A 157 3.96 -11.83 0.38
N GLU A 158 2.89 -11.41 1.05
CA GLU A 158 1.61 -11.07 0.43
C GLU A 158 1.76 -10.05 -0.71
N ALA A 159 2.76 -9.15 -0.60
CA ALA A 159 3.12 -8.18 -1.62
C ALA A 159 3.41 -8.81 -3.00
N PHE A 160 3.83 -10.06 -3.04
CA PHE A 160 4.27 -10.72 -4.29
C PHE A 160 3.54 -12.03 -4.56
N LYS A 161 2.42 -12.29 -3.87
CA LYS A 161 1.54 -13.41 -4.20
C LYS A 161 0.65 -13.05 -5.39
N GLU A 162 0.40 -14.02 -6.26
CA GLU A 162 -0.61 -13.90 -7.33
C GLU A 162 -2.01 -13.70 -6.74
N LYS A 163 -2.25 -14.29 -5.56
CA LYS A 163 -3.52 -14.18 -4.82
C LYS A 163 -3.22 -13.90 -3.35
N PRO A 164 -3.08 -12.62 -2.95
CA PRO A 164 -2.87 -12.28 -1.56
C PRO A 164 -4.07 -12.75 -0.70
N SER A 165 -3.78 -13.18 0.53
CA SER A 165 -4.76 -13.57 1.54
C SER A 165 -5.30 -12.37 2.33
N VAL A 166 -4.73 -11.20 2.10
CA VAL A 166 -5.19 -9.92 2.66
C VAL A 166 -5.79 -9.05 1.58
N TYR A 167 -6.69 -8.14 1.98
CA TYR A 167 -7.18 -7.10 1.09
C TYR A 167 -6.04 -6.18 0.64
N THR A 168 -6.06 -5.78 -0.62
CA THR A 168 -5.16 -4.77 -1.17
C THR A 168 -5.98 -3.80 -2.02
N ASP A 169 -5.67 -2.51 -1.98
CA ASP A 169 -6.27 -1.53 -2.89
C ASP A 169 -5.84 -1.80 -4.34
N CYS A 170 -4.64 -2.38 -4.48
CA CYS A 170 -3.93 -2.59 -5.72
C CYS A 170 -3.29 -3.99 -5.74
N PRO A 171 -3.51 -4.84 -6.78
CA PRO A 171 -4.32 -4.59 -7.98
C PRO A 171 -5.79 -4.34 -7.63
N ASN A 172 -6.48 -3.61 -8.51
CA ASN A 172 -7.93 -3.43 -8.37
C ASN A 172 -8.62 -4.80 -8.36
N PRO A 173 -9.70 -5.00 -7.57
CA PRO A 173 -10.43 -6.26 -7.54
C PRO A 173 -10.75 -6.80 -8.94
N GLY A 174 -10.30 -8.03 -9.23
CA GLY A 174 -10.50 -8.69 -10.54
C GLY A 174 -9.45 -8.34 -11.60
N SER A 175 -8.47 -7.50 -11.30
CA SER A 175 -7.30 -7.26 -12.17
C SER A 175 -6.16 -8.24 -11.84
N PRO A 176 -5.27 -8.55 -12.80
CA PRO A 176 -4.09 -9.38 -12.54
C PRO A 176 -3.19 -8.76 -11.48
N ALA A 177 -2.55 -9.60 -10.65
CA ALA A 177 -1.51 -9.15 -9.74
C ALA A 177 -0.34 -8.55 -10.52
N GLY A 178 0.39 -7.61 -9.90
CA GLY A 178 1.43 -6.86 -10.61
C GLY A 178 0.92 -5.72 -11.48
N THR A 179 -0.39 -5.43 -11.51
CA THR A 179 -0.97 -4.37 -12.35
C THR A 179 -1.84 -3.42 -11.54
N CYS A 180 -1.73 -2.11 -11.81
CA CYS A 180 -2.61 -1.08 -11.26
C CYS A 180 -2.94 -0.03 -12.31
N THR A 181 -4.10 0.61 -12.16
CA THR A 181 -4.55 1.61 -13.13
C THR A 181 -3.60 2.81 -13.17
N MET A 182 -3.09 3.18 -14.35
CA MET A 182 -2.17 4.31 -14.53
C MET A 182 -0.85 4.21 -13.74
N HIS A 183 -0.42 3.00 -13.35
CA HIS A 183 0.84 2.75 -12.62
C HIS A 183 1.93 2.16 -13.52
N ALA A 184 3.17 2.18 -13.03
CA ALA A 184 4.21 1.29 -13.51
C ALA A 184 3.83 -0.16 -13.20
N SER A 185 4.07 -1.07 -14.15
CA SER A 185 3.90 -2.52 -13.93
C SER A 185 5.15 -3.18 -13.35
N THR A 186 6.27 -2.45 -13.28
CA THR A 186 7.53 -2.94 -12.74
C THR A 186 8.20 -1.89 -11.89
N VAL A 187 8.82 -2.32 -10.79
CA VAL A 187 9.63 -1.48 -9.91
C VAL A 187 11.01 -2.12 -9.73
N ASP A 188 12.02 -1.29 -9.52
CA ASP A 188 13.37 -1.75 -9.16
C ASP A 188 13.57 -1.71 -7.65
N LEU A 189 13.84 -2.88 -7.05
CA LEU A 189 14.09 -3.03 -5.62
C LEU A 189 15.56 -3.36 -5.29
N GLY A 190 16.49 -3.27 -6.25
CA GLY A 190 17.89 -3.63 -6.06
C GLY A 190 18.53 -2.94 -4.84
N LYS A 191 18.38 -1.61 -4.75
CA LYS A 191 18.88 -0.82 -3.61
C LYS A 191 18.23 -1.22 -2.28
N VAL A 192 16.91 -1.47 -2.28
CA VAL A 192 16.17 -1.93 -1.09
C VAL A 192 16.70 -3.28 -0.60
N LEU A 193 16.90 -4.24 -1.50
CA LEU A 193 17.39 -5.57 -1.15
C LEU A 193 18.81 -5.55 -0.57
N VAL A 194 19.68 -4.65 -1.06
CA VAL A 194 21.01 -4.42 -0.47
C VAL A 194 20.88 -3.76 0.91
N ALA A 195 20.03 -2.73 1.06
CA ALA A 195 19.80 -2.05 2.33
C ALA A 195 19.24 -2.98 3.42
N LEU A 196 18.42 -3.96 3.03
CA LEU A 196 17.90 -5.02 3.92
C LEU A 196 18.90 -6.16 4.18
N GLY A 197 20.11 -6.10 3.62
CA GLY A 197 21.13 -7.16 3.75
C GLY A 197 20.75 -8.48 3.06
N LYS A 198 19.82 -8.45 2.09
CA LYS A 198 19.37 -9.61 1.33
C LYS A 198 20.23 -9.89 0.10
N LEU A 199 20.86 -8.85 -0.46
CA LEU A 199 21.83 -8.93 -1.55
C LEU A 199 23.13 -8.23 -1.17
N PRO A 200 24.28 -8.65 -1.73
CA PRO A 200 25.55 -7.96 -1.50
C PRO A 200 25.58 -6.60 -2.21
N ALA A 201 26.38 -5.67 -1.67
CA ALA A 201 26.73 -4.44 -2.36
C ALA A 201 27.83 -4.67 -3.43
N PRO A 202 27.94 -3.82 -4.47
CA PRO A 202 27.03 -2.71 -4.80
C PRO A 202 25.68 -3.19 -5.34
N ALA A 203 24.67 -2.32 -5.26
CA ALA A 203 23.35 -2.63 -5.83
C ALA A 203 23.42 -2.70 -7.37
N THR A 204 22.58 -3.56 -7.93
CA THR A 204 22.27 -3.65 -9.36
C THR A 204 20.75 -3.69 -9.50
N ASN A 205 20.20 -3.42 -10.70
CA ASN A 205 18.75 -3.51 -10.86
C ASN A 205 18.22 -4.91 -10.55
N VAL A 206 17.11 -4.95 -9.82
CA VAL A 206 16.28 -6.13 -9.62
C VAL A 206 14.84 -5.72 -9.90
N PHE A 207 14.45 -5.87 -11.16
CA PHE A 207 13.10 -5.55 -11.60
C PHE A 207 12.12 -6.63 -11.15
N LEU A 208 11.04 -6.19 -10.51
CA LEU A 208 9.96 -7.02 -10.02
C LEU A 208 8.63 -6.47 -10.53
N PRO A 209 7.58 -7.31 -10.65
CA PRO A 209 6.23 -6.81 -10.78
C PRO A 209 5.92 -5.82 -9.65
N THR A 210 5.11 -4.80 -9.94
CA THR A 210 4.64 -3.89 -8.90
C THR A 210 3.95 -4.69 -7.79
N PRO A 211 4.36 -4.53 -6.52
CA PRO A 211 3.81 -5.35 -5.45
C PRO A 211 2.32 -5.08 -5.25
N ASN A 212 1.58 -6.05 -4.73
CA ASN A 212 0.26 -5.79 -4.16
C ASN A 212 0.41 -4.81 -2.98
N HIS A 213 -0.45 -3.81 -2.88
CA HIS A 213 -0.29 -2.73 -1.91
C HIS A 213 -1.62 -2.04 -1.55
N SER A 214 -1.54 -1.20 -0.51
CA SER A 214 -2.60 -0.31 -0.08
C SER A 214 -2.10 1.12 0.07
N HIS A 215 -2.99 2.08 0.21
CA HIS A 215 -2.65 3.49 0.17
C HIS A 215 -3.09 4.28 1.41
N VAL A 216 -2.24 5.21 1.85
CA VAL A 216 -2.58 6.19 2.89
C VAL A 216 -2.14 7.58 2.44
N ILE A 217 -3.03 8.57 2.57
CA ILE A 217 -2.71 9.98 2.36
C ILE A 217 -3.03 10.79 3.63
N ASP A 218 -2.52 12.03 3.67
CA ASP A 218 -2.88 12.98 4.72
C ASP A 218 -4.39 13.28 4.70
N GLY A 219 -5.01 13.29 5.88
CA GLY A 219 -6.42 13.60 6.06
C GLY A 219 -6.83 14.98 5.55
N SER A 220 -5.94 15.98 5.61
CA SER A 220 -6.22 17.31 5.07
C SER A 220 -6.34 17.31 3.54
N LEU A 221 -5.86 16.25 2.89
CA LEU A 221 -5.90 16.06 1.45
C LEU A 221 -6.92 14.99 1.03
N ALA A 222 -7.82 14.56 1.91
CA ALA A 222 -8.85 13.55 1.60
C ALA A 222 -9.85 14.00 0.51
N VAL A 223 -10.00 15.32 0.31
CA VAL A 223 -10.79 15.91 -0.78
C VAL A 223 -9.93 16.91 -1.52
N THR A 224 -9.28 16.47 -2.58
CA THR A 224 -8.29 17.26 -3.32
C THR A 224 -8.48 17.11 -4.82
N LYS A 225 -8.36 18.22 -5.55
CA LYS A 225 -8.24 18.19 -7.02
C LYS A 225 -6.97 17.45 -7.43
N PRO A 226 -6.85 16.98 -8.68
CA PRO A 226 -5.65 16.28 -9.12
C PRO A 226 -4.37 17.10 -8.90
N ILE A 227 -3.40 16.47 -8.23
CA ILE A 227 -2.05 16.97 -7.97
C ILE A 227 -1.04 15.84 -8.18
N TRP A 228 0.25 16.17 -8.21
CA TRP A 228 1.32 15.19 -8.13
C TRP A 228 1.52 14.73 -6.69
N TRP A 229 1.61 13.42 -6.53
CA TRP A 229 1.88 12.75 -5.27
C TRP A 229 3.21 12.03 -5.35
N GLU A 230 4.11 12.32 -4.42
CA GLU A 230 5.32 11.53 -4.22
C GLU A 230 4.93 10.18 -3.63
N VAL A 231 5.33 9.10 -4.31
CA VAL A 231 5.11 7.75 -3.81
C VAL A 231 6.19 7.42 -2.80
N LYS A 232 5.77 7.09 -1.58
CA LYS A 232 6.67 6.59 -0.55
C LYS A 232 6.27 5.17 -0.15
N PRO A 233 6.98 4.15 -0.67
CA PRO A 233 6.76 2.77 -0.24
C PRO A 233 7.03 2.63 1.26
N VAL A 234 6.16 1.91 1.95
CA VAL A 234 6.29 1.57 3.36
C VAL A 234 6.21 0.07 3.49
N LEU A 235 7.31 -0.57 3.90
CA LEU A 235 7.34 -2.01 4.13
C LEU A 235 6.62 -2.33 5.44
N ILE A 236 5.45 -2.94 5.36
CA ILE A 236 4.69 -3.40 6.53
C ILE A 236 5.13 -4.81 6.88
N LEU A 237 5.72 -4.97 8.05
CA LEU A 237 6.36 -6.22 8.49
C LEU A 237 5.47 -7.06 9.40
N ASN A 238 4.40 -6.49 9.94
CA ASN A 238 3.47 -7.17 10.85
C ASN A 238 2.05 -7.13 10.29
N GLN A 239 1.42 -8.31 10.23
CA GLN A 239 0.05 -8.46 9.74
C GLN A 239 -0.97 -7.62 10.54
N ALA A 240 -0.75 -7.40 11.84
CA ALA A 240 -1.68 -6.61 12.67
C ALA A 240 -1.72 -5.12 12.28
N ASP A 241 -0.72 -4.65 11.53
CA ASP A 241 -0.66 -3.28 11.00
C ASP A 241 -1.31 -3.15 9.62
N TRP A 242 -1.65 -4.26 8.97
CA TRP A 242 -2.24 -4.24 7.64
C TRP A 242 -3.70 -3.77 7.70
N PRO A 243 -4.11 -2.79 6.87
CA PRO A 243 -5.47 -2.28 6.91
C PRO A 243 -6.50 -3.30 6.45
N THR A 244 -7.65 -3.32 7.11
CA THR A 244 -8.84 -4.00 6.59
C THR A 244 -9.52 -3.16 5.52
N GLN A 245 -10.24 -3.81 4.61
CA GLN A 245 -10.93 -3.14 3.49
C GLN A 245 -11.87 -2.00 3.93
N ASP A 246 -12.53 -2.16 5.06
CA ASP A 246 -13.45 -1.15 5.63
C ASP A 246 -12.73 -0.08 6.46
N GLY A 247 -11.41 -0.17 6.61
CA GLY A 247 -10.60 0.72 7.42
C GLY A 247 -10.79 0.56 8.93
N SER A 248 -11.47 -0.49 9.40
CA SER A 248 -11.77 -0.69 10.83
C SER A 248 -10.55 -1.06 11.69
N SER A 249 -9.45 -1.49 11.08
CA SER A 249 -8.20 -1.83 11.76
C SER A 249 -6.97 -1.61 10.86
N GLY A 250 -5.78 -1.72 11.45
CA GLY A 250 -4.49 -1.52 10.77
C GLY A 250 -4.15 -0.06 10.53
N ILE A 251 -3.20 0.20 9.65
CA ILE A 251 -2.73 1.54 9.30
C ILE A 251 -3.65 2.14 8.24
N THR A 252 -4.51 3.05 8.67
CA THR A 252 -5.50 3.75 7.81
C THR A 252 -5.38 5.28 7.89
N SER A 253 -4.30 5.78 8.50
CA SER A 253 -3.99 7.20 8.60
C SER A 253 -2.48 7.43 8.76
N VAL A 254 -2.01 8.61 8.39
CA VAL A 254 -0.58 9.00 8.57
C VAL A 254 -0.17 8.93 10.03
N ALA A 255 -1.05 9.30 10.97
CA ALA A 255 -0.75 9.21 12.40
C ALA A 255 -0.55 7.75 12.86
N MET A 256 -1.35 6.80 12.35
CA MET A 256 -1.19 5.38 12.63
C MET A 256 0.09 4.82 12.00
N LEU A 257 0.43 5.27 10.78
CA LEU A 257 1.68 4.90 10.12
C LEU A 257 2.88 5.34 10.96
N GLN A 258 2.93 6.61 11.35
CA GLN A 258 4.01 7.16 12.18
C GLN A 258 4.14 6.42 13.51
N ALA A 259 3.02 6.02 14.13
CA ALA A 259 3.03 5.22 15.34
C ALA A 259 3.60 3.81 15.10
N ALA A 260 3.31 3.18 13.97
CA ALA A 260 3.88 1.89 13.58
C ALA A 260 5.39 1.99 13.33
N GLU A 261 5.86 3.04 12.67
CA GLU A 261 7.29 3.28 12.45
C GLU A 261 8.03 3.53 13.78
N ALA A 262 7.46 4.37 14.64
CA ALA A 262 8.04 4.70 15.95
C ALA A 262 8.12 3.48 16.89
N ALA A 263 7.25 2.48 16.70
CA ALA A 263 7.28 1.24 17.46
C ALA A 263 8.45 0.31 17.09
N GLY A 264 9.20 0.61 16.02
CA GLY A 264 10.39 -0.12 15.57
C GLY A 264 10.07 -1.48 14.96
N ASN A 265 10.62 -1.76 13.76
CA ASN A 265 10.48 -3.03 13.04
C ASN A 265 9.04 -3.45 12.67
N ARG A 266 8.08 -2.52 12.62
CA ARG A 266 6.70 -2.80 12.16
C ARG A 266 6.38 -2.20 10.80
N ALA A 267 6.90 -1.00 10.54
CA ALA A 267 6.81 -0.29 9.27
C ALA A 267 8.17 0.37 8.96
N ILE A 268 8.53 0.43 7.68
CA ILE A 268 9.76 1.08 7.19
C ILE A 268 9.42 1.89 5.94
N GLU A 269 9.34 3.22 6.05
CA GLU A 269 9.31 4.12 4.90
C GLU A 269 10.63 4.04 4.10
N VAL A 270 10.48 4.04 2.78
CA VAL A 270 11.56 3.99 1.80
C VAL A 270 11.36 5.14 0.81
N PRO A 271 12.38 5.95 0.50
CA PRO A 271 12.24 7.00 -0.52
C PRO A 271 12.07 6.38 -1.91
N SER A 272 11.45 7.12 -2.84
CA SER A 272 11.39 6.71 -4.25
C SER A 272 11.41 7.90 -5.20
N ASN A 273 11.70 7.65 -6.48
CA ASN A 273 11.62 8.64 -7.55
C ASN A 273 10.27 8.60 -8.28
N PHE A 274 9.29 7.91 -7.71
CA PHE A 274 8.02 7.58 -8.36
C PHE A 274 6.92 8.56 -7.94
N TYR A 275 6.13 9.01 -8.93
CA TYR A 275 5.06 9.98 -8.73
C TYR A 275 3.78 9.57 -9.44
N LEU A 276 2.64 9.87 -8.83
CA LEU A 276 1.31 9.62 -9.40
C LEU A 276 0.49 10.91 -9.47
N PHE A 277 -0.35 11.02 -10.51
CA PHE A 277 -1.20 12.21 -10.70
C PHE A 277 -2.69 11.86 -10.57
N PHE A 278 -3.26 12.17 -9.40
CA PHE A 278 -4.66 11.87 -9.09
C PHE A 278 -5.28 12.89 -8.13
N GLY A 279 -6.61 12.94 -8.14
CA GLY A 279 -7.40 13.63 -7.11
C GLY A 279 -8.04 12.63 -6.15
N SER A 280 -8.41 13.09 -4.96
CA SER A 280 -8.96 12.27 -3.88
C SER A 280 -10.33 12.77 -3.44
N GLN A 281 -11.20 11.84 -3.01
CA GLN A 281 -12.51 12.13 -2.44
C GLN A 281 -12.87 11.10 -1.37
N MET A 282 -13.59 11.50 -0.34
CA MET A 282 -14.14 10.56 0.65
C MET A 282 -15.06 9.55 -0.04
N ALA A 283 -14.82 8.25 0.16
CA ALA A 283 -15.66 7.22 -0.44
C ALA A 283 -17.10 7.35 0.11
N GLY A 284 -18.08 7.43 -0.79
CA GLY A 284 -19.50 7.58 -0.43
C GLY A 284 -20.03 9.03 -0.45
N MET A 285 -19.21 10.05 -0.67
CA MET A 285 -19.67 11.40 -0.99
C MET A 285 -19.62 11.61 -2.51
N SER A 286 -20.78 11.52 -3.17
CA SER A 286 -20.91 11.91 -4.59
C SER A 286 -20.56 13.39 -4.76
N MET A 287 -19.64 13.74 -5.66
CA MET A 287 -19.42 15.14 -6.03
C MET A 287 -20.66 15.68 -6.73
N GLY A 288 -21.27 16.71 -6.14
CA GLY A 288 -22.11 17.63 -6.89
C GLY A 288 -21.27 18.22 -8.03
N THR A 289 -21.66 17.92 -9.26
CA THR A 289 -21.10 18.54 -10.47
C THR A 289 -21.32 20.04 -10.40
N ASN A 290 -20.24 20.83 -10.55
CA ASN A 290 -20.32 22.21 -11.03
C ASN A 290 -20.01 22.22 -12.52
#